data_AF-A0A355R2P4-F1
#
_entry.id   AF-A0A355R2P4-F1
#
_cell.length_a   1.000
_cell.length_b   1.000
_cell.length_c   1.000
_cell.angle_alpha   90.00
_cell.angle_beta   90.00
_cell.angle_gamma   90.00
#
_symmetry.space_group_name_H-M   'P 1'
#
loop_
_entity.id
_entity.type
_entity.pdbx_description
1 polymer ?
#
loop_
_entity_poly.entity_id
_entity_poly.type
_entity_poly.pdbx_seq_one_letter_code
_entity_poly.pdbx_strand_id
1 'polypeptide(L)'
;MPTENRSSNTEMVSVPPYIGLEPLVGRYYPAQCRRCGWVGSSEELTEDDAQCTRDVGDRLCLGDCDELERHDLLNIIQAMAQTAPQPHPEPIAWMVGTAFWWTKEEAERDAAATGMPMIPVGPMTGAGDIGLAREMLRRALRREDKWAFLCSGRNKQIAELRAKLAELPEMLISAIEREQERCSQEDYLMDSDDCIKVIREALADSGVPVPPDQPYQGIPGTSFQRLNALANQGE
;
A
#
# COMPACT_ATOMS: atom_id res chain seq x y z
N MET A 1 -17.96 -20.76 -60.31
CA MET A 1 -17.60 -19.70 -59.35
C MET A 1 -16.39 -20.17 -58.56
N PRO A 2 -15.24 -19.49 -58.61
CA PRO A 2 -14.14 -19.83 -57.71
C PRO A 2 -14.42 -19.20 -56.35
N THR A 3 -14.44 -20.02 -55.30
CA THR A 3 -14.44 -19.60 -53.91
C THR A 3 -13.10 -18.96 -53.60
N GLU A 4 -13.07 -17.63 -53.53
CA GLU A 4 -11.92 -16.89 -53.03
C GLU A 4 -11.72 -17.27 -51.55
N ASN A 5 -10.63 -17.99 -51.29
CA ASN A 5 -10.04 -18.08 -49.96
C ASN A 5 -9.70 -16.66 -49.52
N ARG A 6 -10.61 -16.02 -48.79
CA ARG A 6 -10.26 -14.92 -47.90
C ARG A 6 -9.41 -15.53 -46.79
N SER A 7 -8.11 -15.64 -47.05
CA SER A 7 -7.12 -15.82 -46.01
C SER A 7 -7.32 -14.68 -45.03
N SER A 8 -7.97 -15.00 -43.90
CA SER A 8 -7.93 -14.15 -42.72
C SER A 8 -6.46 -13.86 -42.46
N ASN A 9 -6.06 -12.59 -42.59
CA ASN A 9 -4.88 -12.10 -41.91
C ASN A 9 -5.19 -12.23 -40.42
N THR A 10 -4.97 -13.42 -39.87
CA THR A 10 -4.80 -13.60 -38.44
C THR A 10 -3.50 -12.89 -38.12
N GLU A 11 -3.60 -11.59 -37.87
CA GLU A 11 -2.56 -10.82 -37.23
C GLU A 11 -2.21 -11.61 -35.97
N MET A 12 -1.07 -12.32 -36.01
CA MET A 12 -0.63 -13.13 -34.90
C MET A 12 -0.30 -12.16 -33.78
N VAL A 13 -1.24 -11.96 -32.86
CA VAL A 13 -1.01 -11.15 -31.67
C VAL A 13 0.10 -11.84 -30.89
N SER A 14 1.30 -11.27 -30.99
CA SER A 14 2.49 -11.74 -30.30
C SER A 14 2.42 -11.35 -28.83
N VAL A 15 2.93 -12.21 -27.96
CA VAL A 15 3.18 -11.85 -26.55
C VAL A 15 3.96 -10.53 -26.51
N PRO A 16 3.46 -9.50 -25.80
CA PRO A 16 4.15 -8.22 -25.72
C PRO A 16 5.57 -8.42 -25.20
N PRO A 17 6.56 -7.74 -25.78
CA PRO A 17 7.95 -7.92 -25.37
C PRO A 17 8.20 -7.47 -23.94
N TYR A 18 7.36 -6.59 -23.38
CA TYR A 18 7.48 -6.05 -22.04
C TYR A 18 6.11 -5.83 -21.39
N ILE A 19 5.98 -6.21 -20.12
CA ILE A 19 4.73 -6.12 -19.37
C ILE A 19 4.98 -5.37 -18.06
N GLY A 20 4.14 -4.37 -17.77
CA GLY A 20 4.12 -3.66 -16.50
C GLY A 20 3.71 -4.59 -15.36
N LEU A 21 4.46 -4.52 -14.25
CA LEU A 21 4.26 -5.40 -13.09
C LEU A 21 3.36 -4.78 -12.01
N GLU A 22 3.05 -3.50 -12.15
CA GLU A 22 2.19 -2.79 -11.21
C GLU A 22 0.71 -3.00 -11.58
N PRO A 23 -0.12 -3.48 -10.64
CA PRO A 23 -1.54 -3.71 -10.90
C PRO A 23 -2.28 -2.39 -11.07
N LEU A 24 -3.28 -2.40 -11.95
CA LEU A 24 -4.23 -1.31 -12.16
C LEU A 24 -4.96 -1.00 -10.84
N VAL A 25 -4.61 0.10 -10.15
CA VAL A 25 -5.27 0.57 -8.92
C VAL A 25 -5.89 1.96 -9.10
N GLY A 26 -7.10 2.04 -9.64
CA GLY A 26 -7.78 3.33 -9.88
C GLY A 26 -8.59 3.31 -11.18
N ARG A 27 -8.79 4.48 -11.80
CA ARG A 27 -9.44 4.62 -13.12
C ARG A 27 -8.44 4.42 -14.27
N TYR A 28 -7.64 3.36 -14.21
CA TYR A 28 -6.61 3.08 -15.20
C TYR A 28 -7.13 2.14 -16.28
N TYR A 29 -6.81 2.45 -17.53
CA TYR A 29 -7.00 1.56 -18.68
C TYR A 29 -5.66 0.91 -19.07
N PRO A 30 -5.68 -0.32 -19.58
CA PRO A 30 -4.50 -0.95 -20.13
C PRO A 30 -4.04 -0.15 -21.36
N ALA A 31 -2.74 0.11 -21.44
CA ALA A 31 -2.17 0.89 -22.53
C ALA A 31 -0.94 0.19 -23.11
N GLN A 32 -0.70 0.38 -24.41
CA GLN A 32 0.45 -0.15 -25.13
C GLN A 32 1.31 0.99 -25.67
N CYS A 33 2.60 0.97 -25.32
CA CYS A 33 3.58 1.91 -25.84
C CYS A 33 3.89 1.63 -27.31
N ARG A 34 3.63 2.61 -28.20
CA ARG A 34 3.96 2.53 -29.63
C ARG A 34 5.46 2.41 -29.91
N ARG A 35 6.29 2.91 -28.99
CA ARG A 35 7.75 2.95 -29.17
C ARG A 35 8.44 1.62 -28.86
N CYS A 36 8.01 0.94 -27.80
CA CYS A 36 8.74 -0.24 -27.30
C CYS A 36 7.87 -1.47 -27.10
N GLY A 37 6.56 -1.40 -27.39
CA GLY A 37 5.63 -2.52 -27.23
C GLY A 37 5.33 -2.90 -25.78
N TRP A 38 5.70 -2.03 -24.81
CA TRP A 38 5.36 -2.22 -23.41
C TRP A 38 3.85 -2.15 -23.20
N VAL A 39 3.28 -3.11 -22.47
CA VAL A 39 1.88 -3.13 -22.06
C VAL A 39 1.79 -2.93 -20.56
N GLY A 40 1.06 -1.92 -20.09
CA GLY A 40 0.93 -1.62 -18.66
C GLY A 40 -0.19 -0.64 -18.33
N SER A 41 -0.17 -0.11 -17.11
CA SER A 41 -1.10 0.91 -16.63
C SER A 41 -0.65 2.29 -17.07
N SER A 42 -1.54 3.09 -17.66
CA SER A 42 -1.37 4.55 -17.61
C SER A 42 -1.63 5.03 -16.19
N GLU A 43 -0.81 5.91 -15.61
CA GLU A 43 -1.16 6.64 -14.37
C GLU A 43 -2.17 7.76 -14.69
N GLU A 44 -2.77 8.38 -13.67
CA GLU A 44 -3.88 9.34 -13.82
C GLU A 44 -3.31 10.70 -14.24
N LEU A 45 -2.61 10.73 -15.37
CA LEU A 45 -2.15 11.96 -15.98
C LEU A 45 -3.23 12.39 -16.97
N THR A 46 -4.11 13.26 -16.46
CA THR A 46 -4.87 14.28 -17.18
C THR A 46 -5.05 14.05 -18.68
N GLU A 47 -6.25 13.59 -19.02
CA GLU A 47 -7.00 13.79 -20.27
C GLU A 47 -6.39 13.51 -21.65
N ASP A 48 -5.09 13.30 -21.90
CA ASP A 48 -4.67 12.95 -23.29
C ASP A 48 -3.34 12.21 -23.55
N ASP A 49 -2.38 12.06 -22.63
CA ASP A 49 -1.08 11.45 -23.01
C ASP A 49 -0.50 10.49 -21.96
N ALA A 50 -0.83 9.21 -22.08
CA ALA A 50 -0.20 8.14 -21.31
C ALA A 50 1.27 7.93 -21.74
N GLN A 51 2.24 8.31 -20.92
CA GLN A 51 3.66 8.09 -21.22
C GLN A 51 4.15 6.73 -20.72
N CYS A 52 4.97 6.07 -21.52
CA CYS A 52 5.57 4.78 -21.17
C CYS A 52 6.58 4.94 -20.02
N THR A 53 6.28 4.32 -18.90
CA THR A 53 7.10 4.34 -17.67
C THR A 53 8.09 3.17 -17.60
N ARG A 54 8.35 2.49 -18.71
CA ARG A 54 9.31 1.39 -18.73
C ARG A 54 10.74 1.88 -18.58
N ASP A 55 11.49 1.24 -17.69
CA ASP A 55 12.95 1.43 -17.55
C ASP A 55 13.72 0.91 -18.77
N VAL A 56 14.63 1.74 -19.27
CA VAL A 56 15.59 1.47 -20.35
C VAL A 56 16.97 1.90 -19.86
N GLY A 57 17.63 1.02 -19.10
CA GLY A 57 18.87 1.36 -18.41
C GLY A 57 18.60 2.36 -17.28
N ASP A 58 19.26 3.52 -17.31
CA ASP A 58 19.12 4.58 -16.30
C ASP A 58 18.04 5.63 -16.66
N ARG A 59 17.18 5.35 -17.65
CA ARG A 59 16.16 6.29 -18.15
C ARG A 59 14.83 5.60 -18.41
N LEU A 60 13.74 6.37 -18.38
CA LEU A 60 12.42 5.92 -18.79
C LEU A 60 12.25 6.02 -20.32
N CYS A 61 11.43 5.13 -20.89
CA CYS A 61 11.11 5.10 -22.31
C CYS A 61 10.39 6.37 -22.80
N LEU A 62 9.45 6.87 -22.00
CA LEU A 62 8.64 8.08 -22.23
C LEU A 62 7.99 8.15 -23.63
N GLY A 63 7.78 7.01 -24.27
CA GLY A 63 7.05 6.94 -25.54
C GLY A 63 5.54 6.98 -25.32
N ASP A 64 4.81 7.46 -26.32
CA ASP A 64 3.35 7.55 -26.26
C ASP A 64 2.72 6.15 -26.15
N CYS A 65 1.74 6.02 -25.26
CA CYS A 65 0.93 4.82 -25.11
C CYS A 65 -0.48 5.06 -25.64
N ASP A 66 -0.97 4.08 -26.38
CA ASP A 66 -2.38 4.03 -26.79
C ASP A 66 -3.18 3.18 -25.82
N GLU A 67 -4.46 3.48 -25.69
CA GLU A 67 -5.40 2.56 -25.06
C GLU A 67 -5.40 1.22 -25.80
N LEU A 68 -5.25 0.14 -25.03
CA LEU A 68 -5.30 -1.22 -25.54
C LEU A 68 -6.76 -1.69 -25.55
N GLU A 69 -7.30 -2.02 -26.74
CA GLU A 69 -8.67 -2.48 -26.85
C GLU A 69 -8.90 -3.83 -26.15
N ARG A 70 -10.15 -4.09 -25.76
CA ARG A 70 -10.56 -5.33 -25.07
C ARG A 70 -10.19 -6.59 -25.84
N HIS A 71 -10.28 -6.57 -27.17
CA HIS A 71 -9.96 -7.72 -28.01
C HIS A 71 -8.47 -8.02 -27.98
N ASP A 72 -7.63 -7.00 -28.11
CA ASP A 72 -6.17 -7.13 -28.11
C ASP A 72 -5.66 -7.57 -26.74
N LEU A 73 -6.23 -7.03 -25.67
CA LEU A 73 -5.92 -7.49 -24.31
C LEU A 73 -6.23 -8.99 -24.13
N LEU A 74 -7.39 -9.44 -24.59
CA LEU A 74 -7.77 -10.85 -24.49
C LEU A 74 -6.81 -11.74 -25.29
N ASN A 75 -6.45 -11.32 -26.50
CA ASN A 75 -5.50 -12.04 -27.35
C ASN A 75 -4.11 -12.14 -26.70
N ILE A 76 -3.63 -11.05 -26.09
CA ILE A 76 -2.37 -11.02 -25.33
C ILE A 76 -2.41 -12.01 -24.16
N ILE A 77 -3.48 -12.00 -23.36
CA ILE A 77 -3.64 -12.92 -22.22
C ILE A 77 -3.61 -14.38 -22.70
N GLN A 78 -4.32 -14.69 -23.78
CA GLN A 78 -4.35 -16.03 -24.35
C GLN A 78 -2.98 -16.47 -24.90
N ALA A 79 -2.28 -15.58 -25.61
CA ALA A 79 -0.94 -15.84 -26.11
C ALA A 79 0.05 -16.11 -24.96
N MET A 80 0.00 -15.30 -23.90
CA MET A 80 0.82 -15.51 -22.71
C MET A 80 0.55 -16.86 -22.03
N ALA A 81 -0.72 -17.24 -21.90
CA ALA A 81 -1.12 -18.51 -21.31
C ALA A 81 -0.62 -19.72 -22.13
N GLN A 82 -0.53 -19.60 -23.45
CA GLN A 82 0.00 -20.65 -24.33
C GLN A 82 1.53 -20.77 -24.27
N THR A 83 2.24 -19.66 -24.04
CA THR A 83 3.71 -19.64 -23.91
C THR A 83 4.23 -19.95 -22.51
N ALA A 84 3.36 -20.03 -21.50
CA ALA A 84 3.77 -20.42 -20.16
C ALA A 84 4.41 -21.83 -20.21
N PRO A 85 5.67 -22.00 -19.76
CA PRO A 85 6.30 -23.31 -19.74
C PRO A 85 5.42 -24.27 -18.95
N GLN A 86 4.93 -25.32 -19.61
CA GLN A 86 4.26 -26.41 -18.92
C GLN A 86 5.22 -26.94 -17.84
N PRO A 87 4.77 -27.10 -16.58
CA PRO A 87 5.63 -27.66 -15.54
C PRO A 87 6.15 -29.01 -16.02
N HIS A 88 7.47 -29.16 -16.08
CA HIS A 88 8.09 -30.41 -16.49
C HIS A 88 7.59 -31.49 -15.53
N PRO A 89 6.90 -32.54 -16.02
CA PRO A 89 6.13 -33.44 -15.16
C PRO A 89 7.01 -34.39 -14.34
N GLU A 90 8.33 -34.35 -14.50
CA GLU A 90 9.23 -35.34 -13.93
C GLU A 90 10.01 -34.80 -12.71
N PRO A 91 10.02 -35.53 -11.58
CA PRO A 91 10.88 -35.24 -10.44
C PRO A 91 12.36 -35.24 -10.85
N ILE A 92 13.16 -34.32 -10.29
CA ILE A 92 14.62 -34.27 -10.52
C ILE A 92 15.34 -35.28 -9.61
N ALA A 93 14.74 -35.64 -8.48
CA ALA A 93 15.25 -36.64 -7.56
C ALA A 93 14.11 -37.29 -6.75
N TRP A 94 14.45 -38.32 -5.98
CA TRP A 94 13.57 -39.00 -5.02
C TRP A 94 14.26 -39.09 -3.66
N MET A 95 13.53 -38.82 -2.59
CA MET A 95 14.02 -38.92 -1.22
C MET A 95 13.41 -40.14 -0.53
N VAL A 96 14.24 -40.96 0.11
CA VAL A 96 13.83 -42.12 0.92
C VAL A 96 14.46 -41.95 2.29
N GLY A 97 13.64 -41.66 3.31
CA GLY A 97 14.13 -41.27 4.62
C GLY A 97 14.95 -39.98 4.59
N THR A 98 16.28 -40.12 4.69
CA THR A 98 17.25 -39.00 4.60
C THR A 98 18.18 -39.11 3.39
N ALA A 99 18.04 -40.17 2.58
CA ALA A 99 18.84 -40.39 1.38
C ALA A 99 18.16 -39.80 0.13
N PHE A 100 18.97 -39.38 -0.84
CA PHE A 100 18.53 -38.86 -2.13
C PHE A 100 19.00 -39.76 -3.27
N TRP A 101 18.12 -39.97 -4.24
CA TRP A 101 18.33 -40.80 -5.42
C TRP A 101 18.01 -39.98 -6.67
N TRP A 102 18.91 -40.02 -7.66
CA TRP A 102 18.74 -39.31 -8.94
C TRP A 102 18.02 -40.16 -9.99
N THR A 103 17.80 -41.45 -9.68
CA THR A 103 17.04 -42.39 -10.50
C THR A 103 15.89 -42.96 -9.66
N LYS A 104 14.75 -43.20 -10.31
CA LYS A 104 13.54 -43.71 -9.64
C LYS A 104 13.75 -45.14 -9.16
N GLU A 105 14.47 -45.94 -9.94
CA GLU A 105 14.68 -47.36 -9.71
C GLU A 105 15.53 -47.62 -8.46
N GLU A 106 16.52 -46.77 -8.19
CA GLU A 106 17.32 -46.84 -6.97
C GLU A 106 16.50 -46.44 -5.74
N ALA A 107 15.68 -45.40 -5.88
CA ALA A 107 14.77 -44.96 -4.83
C ALA A 107 13.72 -46.04 -4.47
N GLU A 108 13.17 -46.72 -5.47
CA GLU A 108 12.21 -47.81 -5.24
C GLU A 108 12.85 -49.00 -4.53
N ARG A 109 14.08 -49.36 -4.90
CA ARG A 109 14.84 -50.44 -4.24
C ARG A 109 15.14 -50.10 -2.78
N ASP A 110 15.55 -48.87 -2.52
CA ASP A 110 15.88 -48.40 -1.17
C ASP A 110 14.62 -48.24 -0.29
N ALA A 111 13.52 -47.75 -0.86
CA ALA A 111 12.21 -47.69 -0.19
C ALA A 111 11.72 -49.09 0.18
N ALA A 112 11.88 -50.07 -0.72
CA ALA A 112 11.54 -51.46 -0.46
C ALA A 112 12.43 -52.11 0.62
N ALA A 113 13.72 -51.76 0.66
CA ALA A 113 14.66 -52.28 1.65
C ALA A 113 14.47 -51.66 3.05
N THR A 114 14.18 -50.36 3.12
CA THR A 114 14.07 -49.60 4.37
C THR A 114 12.64 -49.52 4.91
N GLY A 115 11.64 -49.81 4.07
CA GLY A 115 10.23 -49.61 4.38
C GLY A 115 9.82 -48.13 4.49
N MET A 116 10.65 -47.21 4.01
CA MET A 116 10.40 -45.78 4.07
C MET A 116 9.68 -45.27 2.82
N PRO A 117 8.82 -44.24 2.95
CA PRO A 117 8.11 -43.68 1.81
C PRO A 117 9.09 -42.97 0.85
N MET A 118 8.88 -43.18 -0.45
CA MET A 118 9.57 -42.46 -1.51
C MET A 118 8.87 -41.13 -1.78
N ILE A 119 9.58 -40.02 -1.62
CA ILE A 119 9.06 -38.67 -1.83
C ILE A 119 9.69 -38.09 -3.10
N PRO A 120 8.90 -37.75 -4.15
CA PRO A 120 9.44 -37.09 -5.33
C PRO A 120 9.91 -35.67 -4.98
N VAL A 121 11.12 -35.34 -5.39
CA VAL A 121 11.75 -34.03 -5.23
C VAL A 121 11.85 -33.41 -6.62
N GLY A 122 10.89 -32.54 -6.92
CA GLY A 122 10.86 -31.78 -8.16
C GLY A 122 11.63 -30.46 -8.05
N PRO A 123 11.92 -29.81 -9.19
CA PRO A 123 12.26 -28.39 -9.15
C PRO A 123 11.11 -27.68 -8.46
N MET A 124 11.40 -26.80 -7.50
CA MET A 124 10.37 -25.88 -7.01
C MET A 124 10.00 -24.97 -8.20
N THR A 125 9.02 -25.39 -8.98
CA THR A 125 8.53 -24.70 -10.18
C THR A 125 7.87 -23.36 -9.84
N GLY A 126 7.75 -23.03 -8.55
CA GLY A 126 7.52 -21.69 -8.06
C GLY A 126 8.78 -20.81 -8.07
N ALA A 127 9.45 -20.63 -9.21
CA ALA A 127 10.31 -19.43 -9.36
C ALA A 127 9.46 -18.16 -9.15
N GLY A 128 8.17 -18.24 -9.50
CA GLY A 128 7.13 -17.28 -9.12
C GLY A 128 6.89 -17.19 -7.62
N ASP A 129 6.97 -18.28 -6.85
CA ASP A 129 6.72 -18.28 -5.41
C ASP A 129 7.86 -17.61 -4.63
N ILE A 130 9.11 -17.81 -5.04
CA ILE A 130 10.26 -17.09 -4.44
C ILE A 130 10.23 -15.60 -4.82
N GLY A 131 9.86 -15.29 -6.07
CA GLY A 131 9.67 -13.92 -6.53
C GLY A 131 8.55 -13.19 -5.77
N LEU A 132 7.41 -13.86 -5.63
CA LEU A 132 6.25 -13.38 -4.87
C LEU A 132 6.60 -13.21 -3.40
N ALA A 133 7.27 -14.18 -2.77
CA ALA A 133 7.70 -14.09 -1.38
C ALA A 133 8.66 -12.91 -1.17
N ARG A 134 9.61 -12.70 -2.08
CA ARG A 134 10.50 -11.52 -2.05
C ARG A 134 9.72 -10.22 -2.17
N GLU A 135 8.73 -10.14 -3.05
CA GLU A 135 7.94 -8.93 -3.21
C GLU A 135 7.01 -8.66 -2.02
N MET A 136 6.41 -9.72 -1.45
CA MET A 136 5.64 -9.62 -0.21
C MET A 136 6.51 -9.10 0.94
N LEU A 137 7.76 -9.55 1.03
CA LEU A 137 8.71 -9.07 2.02
C LEU A 137 9.04 -7.58 1.80
N ARG A 138 9.33 -7.16 0.56
CA ARG A 138 9.56 -5.73 0.26
C ARG A 138 8.33 -4.88 0.60
N ARG A 139 7.13 -5.39 0.34
CA ARG A 139 5.87 -4.70 0.70
C ARG A 139 5.67 -4.61 2.21
N ALA A 140 6.09 -5.61 2.97
CA ALA A 140 6.06 -5.56 4.43
C ALA A 140 7.02 -4.48 4.96
N LEU A 141 8.26 -4.46 4.47
CA LEU A 141 9.27 -3.45 4.85
C LEU A 141 8.80 -2.02 4.54
N ARG A 142 8.26 -1.77 3.33
CA ARG A 142 7.69 -0.45 2.98
C ARG A 142 6.57 -0.01 3.93
N ARG A 143 5.74 -0.94 4.41
CA ARG A 143 4.70 -0.64 5.40
C ARG A 143 5.30 -0.29 6.74
N GLU A 144 6.31 -1.03 7.19
CA GLU A 144 7.01 -0.75 8.46
C GLU A 144 7.66 0.63 8.43
N ASP A 145 8.37 1.00 7.36
CA ASP A 145 8.99 2.32 7.21
C ASP A 145 7.94 3.45 7.27
N LYS A 146 6.81 3.27 6.57
CA LYS A 146 5.69 4.22 6.60
C LYS A 146 5.09 4.34 8.01
N TRP A 147 4.90 3.23 8.70
CA TRP A 147 4.40 3.21 10.08
C TRP A 147 5.38 3.90 11.04
N ALA A 148 6.68 3.64 10.91
CA ALA A 148 7.72 4.27 11.72
C ALA A 148 7.72 5.80 11.54
N PHE A 149 7.58 6.28 10.30
CA PHE A 149 7.48 7.71 9.99
C PHE A 149 6.25 8.36 10.64
N LEU A 150 5.07 7.75 10.48
CA LEU A 150 3.82 8.26 11.07
C LEU A 150 3.86 8.26 12.60
N CYS A 151 4.39 7.21 13.21
CA CYS A 151 4.57 7.12 14.66
C CYS A 151 5.55 8.18 15.17
N SER A 152 6.66 8.41 14.46
CA SER A 152 7.62 9.47 14.84
C SER A 152 6.98 10.86 14.79
N GLY A 153 6.24 11.18 13.73
CA GLY A 153 5.51 12.44 13.61
C GLY A 153 4.49 12.65 14.74
N ARG A 154 3.69 11.64 15.05
CA ARG A 154 2.73 11.68 16.17
C ARG A 154 3.41 11.79 17.52
N ASN A 155 4.50 11.07 17.74
CA ASN A 155 5.26 11.15 18.99
C ASN A 155 5.85 12.54 19.22
N LYS A 156 6.30 13.22 18.15
CA LYS A 156 6.73 14.62 18.23
C LYS A 156 5.58 15.55 18.63
N GLN A 157 4.41 15.42 17.98
CA GLN A 157 3.21 16.20 18.34
C GLN A 157 2.78 15.95 19.80
N ILE A 158 2.80 14.70 20.25
CA ILE A 158 2.49 14.37 21.65
C ILE A 158 3.51 15.02 22.60
N ALA A 159 4.80 15.02 22.27
CA ALA A 159 5.82 15.66 23.07
C ALA A 159 5.63 17.18 23.15
N GLU A 160 5.32 17.83 22.01
CA GLU A 160 5.00 19.27 21.97
C GLU A 160 3.76 19.61 22.80
N LEU A 161 2.69 18.84 22.68
CA LEU A 161 1.47 19.04 23.47
C LEU A 161 1.73 18.82 24.97
N ARG A 162 2.54 17.83 25.34
CA ARG A 162 2.93 17.60 26.73
C ARG A 162 3.78 18.75 27.30
N ALA A 163 4.68 19.32 26.50
CA ALA A 163 5.46 20.49 26.90
C ALA A 163 4.55 21.70 27.16
N LYS A 164 3.62 22.00 26.23
CA LYS A 164 2.62 23.07 26.42
C LYS A 164 1.75 22.84 27.66
N LEU A 165 1.31 21.60 27.88
CA LEU A 165 0.52 21.24 29.06
C LEU A 165 1.31 21.39 30.36
N ALA A 166 2.63 21.21 30.34
CA ALA A 166 3.48 21.39 31.52
C ALA A 166 3.65 22.86 31.92
N GLU A 167 3.51 23.81 30.99
CA GLU A 167 3.61 25.24 31.25
C GLU A 167 2.29 25.87 31.73
N LEU A 168 1.14 25.26 31.39
CA LEU A 168 -0.19 25.77 31.74
C LEU A 168 -0.43 25.94 33.26
N PRO A 169 -0.02 25.02 34.16
CA PRO A 169 -0.27 25.17 35.60
C PRO A 169 0.40 26.40 36.20
N GLU A 170 1.67 26.65 35.87
CA GLU A 170 2.42 27.80 36.39
C GLU A 170 1.85 29.12 35.85
N MET A 171 1.44 29.14 34.57
CA MET A 171 0.76 30.30 34.00
C MET A 171 -0.60 30.56 34.66
N LEU A 172 -1.37 29.50 34.95
CA LEU A 172 -2.66 29.61 35.63
C LEU A 172 -2.50 30.09 37.08
N ILE A 173 -1.53 29.54 37.82
CA ILE A 173 -1.21 29.98 39.19
C ILE A 173 -0.82 31.46 39.18
N SER A 174 0.10 31.86 38.31
CA SER A 174 0.54 33.26 38.18
C SER A 174 -0.61 34.21 37.78
N ALA A 175 -1.57 33.75 36.97
CA ALA A 175 -2.75 34.53 36.63
C ALA A 175 -3.69 34.68 37.83
N ILE A 176 -3.95 33.60 38.57
CA ILE A 176 -4.78 33.62 39.79
C ILE A 176 -4.17 34.54 40.84
N GLU A 177 -2.86 34.44 41.10
CA GLU A 177 -2.17 35.26 42.11
C GLU A 177 -2.25 36.76 41.78
N ARG A 178 -2.05 37.15 40.51
CA ARG A 178 -2.18 38.55 40.07
C ARG A 178 -3.59 39.10 40.24
N GLU A 179 -4.59 38.30 39.91
CA GLU A 179 -5.99 38.69 40.05
C GLU A 179 -6.39 38.79 41.53
N GLN A 180 -5.90 37.87 42.36
CA GLN A 180 -6.08 37.92 43.80
C GLN A 180 -5.41 39.17 44.42
N GLU A 181 -4.20 39.53 43.99
CA GLU A 181 -3.52 40.75 44.42
C GLU A 181 -4.30 42.01 44.00
N ARG A 182 -4.80 42.07 42.75
CA ARG A 182 -5.65 43.17 42.28
C ARG A 182 -6.93 43.31 43.11
N CYS A 183 -7.62 42.20 43.35
CA CYS A 183 -8.83 42.16 44.18
C CYS A 183 -8.55 42.51 45.66
N SER A 184 -7.30 42.42 46.11
CA SER A 184 -6.89 42.80 47.47
C SER A 184 -6.48 44.26 47.62
N GLN A 185 -6.09 44.93 46.53
CA GLN A 185 -5.72 46.36 46.52
C GLN A 185 -6.91 47.28 46.28
N GLU A 186 -7.91 46.83 45.54
CA GLU A 186 -9.18 47.53 45.37
C GLU A 186 -10.19 46.96 46.36
N ASP A 187 -10.96 47.81 47.05
CA ASP A 187 -12.03 47.45 48.01
C ASP A 187 -13.25 46.82 47.28
N TYR A 188 -12.97 45.89 46.36
CA TYR A 188 -13.88 45.32 45.37
C TYR A 188 -14.21 43.88 45.80
N LEU A 189 -15.41 43.68 46.34
CA LEU A 189 -16.00 42.36 46.52
C LEU A 189 -16.38 41.81 45.13
N MET A 190 -15.38 41.38 44.36
CA MET A 190 -15.57 40.73 43.07
C MET A 190 -16.10 39.31 43.30
N ASP A 191 -17.21 38.95 42.66
CA ASP A 191 -17.72 37.59 42.76
C ASP A 191 -16.83 36.60 41.97
N SER A 192 -16.95 35.30 42.27
CA SER A 192 -16.09 34.31 41.63
C SER A 192 -16.28 34.22 40.12
N ASP A 193 -17.44 34.60 39.61
CA ASP A 193 -17.76 34.52 38.18
C ASP A 193 -17.09 35.65 37.40
N ASP A 194 -17.04 36.86 37.97
CA ASP A 194 -16.27 37.99 37.42
C ASP A 194 -14.76 37.70 37.45
N CYS A 195 -14.26 37.03 38.49
CA CYS A 195 -12.86 36.61 38.58
C CYS A 195 -12.48 35.58 37.52
N ILE A 196 -13.34 34.58 37.28
CA ILE A 196 -13.15 33.59 36.21
C ILE A 196 -13.16 34.25 34.84
N LYS A 197 -14.00 35.28 34.63
CA LYS A 197 -14.10 35.99 33.35
C LYS A 197 -12.82 36.74 33.01
N VAL A 198 -12.24 37.46 33.97
CA VAL A 198 -10.99 38.20 33.75
C VAL A 198 -9.81 37.25 33.52
N ILE A 199 -9.73 36.13 34.26
CA ILE A 199 -8.69 35.11 34.05
C ILE A 199 -8.79 34.53 32.63
N ARG A 200 -10.01 34.27 32.13
CA ARG A 200 -10.21 33.77 30.76
C ARG A 200 -9.77 34.79 29.70
N GLU A 201 -10.07 36.06 29.89
CA GLU A 201 -9.63 37.14 28.99
C GLU A 201 -8.10 37.30 28.98
N ALA A 202 -7.46 37.27 30.15
CA ALA A 202 -6.00 37.34 30.27
C ALA A 202 -5.28 36.12 29.63
N LEU A 203 -5.87 34.92 29.75
CA LEU A 203 -5.34 33.73 29.09
C LEU A 203 -5.54 33.78 27.57
N ALA A 204 -6.60 34.41 27.06
CA ALA A 204 -6.82 34.59 25.62
C ALA A 204 -5.80 35.55 24.98
N ASP A 205 -5.42 36.63 25.67
CA ASP A 205 -4.40 37.58 25.19
C ASP A 205 -2.97 37.02 25.21
N SER A 206 -2.71 35.97 26.00
CA SER A 206 -1.39 35.31 26.07
C SER A 206 -1.03 34.45 24.84
N GLY A 207 -1.93 34.37 23.85
CA GLY A 207 -1.68 33.63 22.61
C GLY A 207 -1.74 32.11 22.75
N VAL A 208 -2.25 31.59 23.87
CA VAL A 208 -2.57 30.17 24.02
C VAL A 208 -3.78 29.87 23.13
N PRO A 209 -3.64 29.08 22.06
CA PRO A 209 -4.77 28.80 21.18
C PRO A 209 -5.81 27.99 21.96
N VAL A 210 -6.97 28.60 22.20
CA VAL A 210 -8.17 27.86 22.58
C VAL A 210 -8.44 26.91 21.40
N PRO A 211 -8.44 25.58 21.62
CA PRO A 211 -8.74 24.67 20.54
C PRO A 211 -10.15 25.01 20.05
N PRO A 212 -10.36 25.16 18.73
CA PRO A 212 -11.70 25.41 18.22
C PRO A 212 -12.59 24.25 18.66
N ASP A 213 -13.87 24.54 18.96
CA ASP A 213 -14.95 23.56 19.17
C ASP A 213 -15.26 22.76 17.89
N GLN A 214 -14.25 22.42 17.10
CA GLN A 214 -14.40 21.60 15.91
C GLN A 214 -14.52 20.15 16.35
N PRO A 215 -15.69 19.50 16.12
CA PRO A 215 -15.78 18.06 16.29
C PRO A 215 -14.74 17.43 15.37
N TYR A 216 -13.91 16.58 15.95
CA TYR A 216 -12.82 15.86 15.27
C TYR A 216 -13.35 15.20 13.99
N GLN A 217 -13.12 15.83 12.83
CA GLN A 217 -13.42 15.23 11.54
C GLN A 217 -12.32 14.19 11.29
N GLY A 218 -12.57 12.98 11.80
CA GLY A 218 -11.66 11.86 11.64
C GLY A 218 -11.29 11.61 10.18
N ILE A 219 -10.10 11.05 9.96
CA ILE A 219 -9.62 10.63 8.64
C ILE A 219 -10.65 9.67 8.02
N PRO A 220 -11.15 9.95 6.80
CA PRO A 220 -12.17 9.13 6.17
C PRO A 220 -11.70 7.67 6.03
N GLY A 221 -12.50 6.74 6.56
CA GLY A 221 -12.29 5.30 6.42
C GLY A 221 -11.68 4.59 7.63
N THR A 222 -11.39 5.30 8.73
CA THR A 222 -10.89 4.66 9.96
C THR A 222 -12.01 3.92 10.72
N SER A 223 -11.64 2.84 11.41
CA SER A 223 -12.55 2.00 12.20
C SER A 223 -13.38 2.77 13.23
N PHE A 224 -12.88 3.94 13.68
CA PHE A 224 -13.56 4.81 14.62
C PHE A 224 -14.84 5.45 14.06
N GLN A 225 -14.88 5.78 12.76
CA GLN A 225 -16.11 6.29 12.12
C GLN A 225 -17.20 5.22 12.01
N ARG A 226 -16.81 3.95 11.80
CA ARG A 226 -17.74 2.82 11.80
C ARG A 226 -18.34 2.55 13.19
N LEU A 227 -17.54 2.71 14.25
CA LEU A 227 -18.02 2.57 15.62
C LEU A 227 -19.00 3.69 16.02
N ASN A 228 -18.73 4.94 15.62
CA ASN A 228 -19.66 6.05 15.85
C ASN A 228 -20.97 5.91 15.06
N ALA A 229 -20.91 5.38 13.83
CA ALA A 229 -22.11 5.13 13.03
C ALA A 229 -23.00 4.02 13.63
N LEU A 230 -22.40 3.02 14.29
CA LEU A 230 -23.13 1.95 14.99
C LEU A 230 -23.73 2.42 16.33
N ALA A 231 -23.07 3.36 17.01
CA ALA A 231 -23.57 3.93 18.27
C ALA A 231 -24.80 4.83 18.08
N ASN A 232 -24.92 5.50 16.93
CA ASN A 232 -26.03 6.41 16.62
C ASN A 232 -27.22 5.73 15.90
N GLN A 233 -27.22 4.40 15.76
CA GLN A 233 -28.33 3.63 15.19
C GLN A 233 -29.24 3.02 16.27
N GLY A 234 -29.09 3.46 17.52
CA GLY A 234 -29.80 2.95 18.69
C GLY A 234 -30.67 3.98 19.41
N GLU A 235 -31.39 4.82 18.68
CA GLU A 235 -32.59 5.54 19.17
C GLU A 235 -33.76 5.35 18.20
#